data_AF-A0A4J1QZU9-F1
#
_entry.id   AF-A0A4J1QZU9-F1
#
_cell.length_a   1.000
_cell.length_b   1.000
_cell.length_c   1.000
_cell.angle_alpha   90.00
_cell.angle_beta   90.00
_cell.angle_gamma   90.00
#
_symmetry.space_group_name_H-M   'P 1'
#
loop_
_entity.id
_entity.type
_entity.pdbx_description
1 polymer ?
#
loop_
_entity_poly.entity_id
_entity_poly.type
_entity_poly.pdbx_seq_one_letter_code
_entity_poly.pdbx_strand_id
1 'polypeptide(L)'
;MTILVIVSVLLAIVILYNLTNINVAERIRELSTIKVLGFHNNEVTLYIYRETIVLSLVGIVLGLVAGFYLHQFLIQMISPATILFYPQIGWEVYVIPVAAVSIILTLLGFFVNYYLRKVDMLEALKSVE
;
A
#
# COMPACT_ATOMS: atom_id res chain seq x y z
N MET A 1 1.98 -23.73 0.01
CA MET A 1 2.47 -22.41 -0.45
C MET A 1 1.36 -21.38 -0.55
N THR A 2 0.20 -21.71 -1.13
CA THR A 2 -0.96 -20.80 -1.25
C THR A 2 -1.42 -20.18 0.07
N ILE A 3 -1.44 -20.94 1.16
CA ILE A 3 -1.83 -20.43 2.50
C ILE A 3 -0.91 -19.29 2.95
N LEU A 4 0.41 -19.45 2.79
CA LEU A 4 1.37 -18.40 3.17
C LEU A 4 1.15 -17.14 2.32
N VAL A 5 0.94 -17.30 1.01
CA VAL A 5 0.63 -16.18 0.11
C VAL A 5 -0.63 -15.44 0.56
N ILE A 6 -1.71 -16.17 0.87
CA ILE A 6 -2.97 -15.58 1.33
C ILE A 6 -2.76 -14.80 2.63
N VAL A 7 -2.06 -15.39 3.61
CA VAL A 7 -1.80 -14.73 4.90
C VAL A 7 -0.92 -13.49 4.71
N SER A 8 0.10 -13.54 3.86
CA SER A 8 0.93 -12.37 3.54
C SER A 8 0.13 -11.25 2.87
N VAL A 9 -0.78 -11.59 1.95
CA VAL A 9 -1.66 -10.61 1.30
C VAL A 9 -2.62 -9.98 2.32
N LEU A 10 -3.21 -10.78 3.21
CA LEU A 10 -4.06 -10.27 4.29
C LEU A 10 -3.29 -9.31 5.21
N LEU A 11 -2.07 -9.67 5.57
CA LEU A 11 -1.22 -8.84 6.41
C LEU A 11 -0.87 -7.51 5.71
N ALA A 12 -0.57 -7.55 4.40
CA ALA A 12 -0.35 -6.34 3.61
C ALA A 12 -1.59 -5.43 3.59
N ILE A 13 -2.80 -5.99 3.45
CA ILE A 13 -4.06 -5.22 3.51
C ILE A 13 -4.18 -4.49 4.86
N VAL A 14 -3.95 -5.19 5.97
CA VAL A 14 -4.06 -4.61 7.32
C VAL A 14 -3.04 -3.49 7.52
N ILE A 15 -1.79 -3.69 7.11
CA ILE A 15 -0.73 -2.68 7.21
C ILE A 15 -1.08 -1.45 6.39
N LEU A 16 -1.44 -1.63 5.12
CA LEU A 16 -1.78 -0.52 4.22
C LEU A 16 -3.01 0.25 4.72
N TYR A 17 -4.00 -0.46 5.27
CA TYR A 17 -5.19 0.15 5.86
C TYR A 17 -4.85 1.05 7.05
N ASN A 18 -4.07 0.52 8.00
CA ASN A 18 -3.66 1.29 9.16
C ASN A 18 -2.80 2.49 8.76
N LEU A 19 -1.85 2.30 7.85
CA LEU A 19 -0.98 3.38 7.38
C LEU A 19 -1.78 4.50 6.69
N THR A 20 -2.76 4.13 5.87
CA THR A 20 -3.63 5.10 5.19
C THR A 20 -4.50 5.84 6.19
N ASN A 21 -5.08 5.14 7.17
CA ASN A 21 -5.87 5.77 8.22
C ASN A 21 -5.05 6.75 9.06
N ILE A 22 -3.83 6.40 9.43
CA ILE A 22 -2.92 7.30 10.17
C ILE A 22 -2.62 8.54 9.32
N ASN A 23 -2.22 8.38 8.06
CA ASN A 23 -1.95 9.51 7.15
C ASN A 23 -3.16 10.45 7.00
N VAL A 24 -4.37 9.90 6.89
CA VAL A 24 -5.60 10.70 6.81
C VAL A 24 -5.91 11.38 8.14
N ALA A 25 -5.74 10.70 9.26
CA ALA A 25 -6.01 11.26 10.59
C ALA A 25 -5.05 12.41 10.93
N GLU A 26 -3.76 12.29 10.61
CA GLU A 26 -2.77 13.35 10.83
C GLU A 26 -3.07 14.59 9.98
N ARG A 27 -3.57 14.39 8.75
CA ARG A 27 -3.85 15.48 7.81
C ARG A 27 -5.29 15.97 7.85
N ILE A 28 -6.17 15.40 8.67
CA ILE A 28 -7.62 15.70 8.69
C ILE A 28 -7.90 17.21 8.85
N ARG A 29 -7.08 17.92 9.63
CA ARG A 29 -7.19 19.37 9.85
C ARG A 29 -6.83 20.16 8.60
N GLU A 30 -5.74 19.79 7.93
CA GLU A 30 -5.33 20.39 6.65
C GLU A 30 -6.40 20.18 5.58
N LEU A 31 -6.94 18.95 5.46
CA LEU A 31 -8.01 18.62 4.53
C LEU A 31 -9.29 19.42 4.83
N SER A 32 -9.60 19.63 6.11
CA SER A 32 -10.76 20.42 6.53
C SER A 32 -10.63 21.88 6.13
N THR A 33 -9.45 22.48 6.29
CA THR A 33 -9.18 23.85 5.81
C THR A 33 -9.30 23.95 4.29
N ILE A 34 -8.75 22.98 3.56
CA ILE A 34 -8.81 22.95 2.09
C ILE A 34 -10.27 22.79 1.60
N LYS A 35 -11.09 21.96 2.25
CA LYS A 35 -12.50 21.78 1.87
C LYS A 35 -13.34 23.05 2.13
N VAL A 36 -13.05 23.80 3.20
CA VAL A 36 -13.71 25.09 3.48
C VAL A 36 -13.40 26.14 2.41
N LEU A 37 -12.24 26.04 1.75
CA LEU A 37 -11.88 26.89 0.60
C LEU A 37 -12.59 26.50 -0.71
N GLY A 38 -13.45 25.47 -0.70
CA GLY A 38 -14.29 25.08 -1.83
C GLY A 38 -13.73 23.96 -2.72
N PHE A 39 -12.66 23.29 -2.31
CA PHE A 39 -12.09 22.15 -3.04
C PHE A 39 -12.96 20.89 -2.96
N HIS A 40 -12.96 20.09 -4.03
CA HIS A 40 -13.73 18.86 -4.10
C HIS A 40 -13.04 17.70 -3.35
N ASN A 41 -13.82 16.78 -2.77
CA ASN A 41 -13.29 15.62 -2.02
C ASN A 41 -12.29 14.78 -2.83
N ASN A 42 -12.47 14.71 -4.17
CA ASN A 42 -11.56 13.99 -5.06
C ASN A 42 -10.18 14.65 -5.16
N GLU A 43 -10.12 15.99 -5.16
CA GLU A 43 -8.86 16.76 -5.26
C GLU A 43 -8.05 16.61 -3.97
N VAL A 44 -8.77 16.67 -2.83
CA VAL A 44 -8.22 16.46 -1.49
C VAL A 44 -7.68 15.04 -1.32
N THR A 45 -8.41 14.03 -1.82
CA THR A 45 -7.96 12.64 -1.78
C THR A 45 -6.73 12.42 -2.66
N LEU A 46 -6.73 12.97 -3.88
CA LEU A 46 -5.60 12.86 -4.82
C LEU A 46 -4.32 13.51 -4.27
N TYR A 47 -4.46 14.60 -3.52
CA TYR A 47 -3.34 15.28 -2.88
C TYR A 47 -2.59 14.35 -1.91
N ILE A 48 -3.31 13.66 -1.02
CA ILE A 48 -2.69 12.67 -0.11
C ILE A 48 -2.20 11.45 -0.89
N TYR A 49 -3.00 10.95 -1.83
CA TYR A 49 -2.69 9.70 -2.53
C TYR A 49 -1.44 9.80 -3.42
N ARG A 50 -1.08 10.99 -3.89
CA ARG A 50 0.16 11.19 -4.66
C ARG A 50 1.40 10.72 -3.90
N GLU A 51 1.50 11.07 -2.63
CA GLU A 51 2.62 10.66 -1.79
C GLU A 51 2.61 9.15 -1.55
N THR A 52 1.44 8.60 -1.22
CA THR A 52 1.25 7.16 -1.03
C THR A 52 1.62 6.35 -2.28
N ILE A 53 1.25 6.83 -3.48
CA ILE A 53 1.57 6.17 -4.75
C ILE A 53 3.10 6.15 -4.97
N VAL A 54 3.77 7.28 -4.77
CA VAL A 54 5.23 7.38 -4.95
C VAL A 54 5.95 6.46 -3.95
N LEU A 55 5.59 6.53 -2.67
CA LEU A 55 6.18 5.66 -1.64
C LEU A 55 5.92 4.18 -1.92
N SER A 56 4.72 3.83 -2.39
CA SER A 56 4.37 2.46 -2.75
C SER A 56 5.15 1.96 -3.96
N LEU A 57 5.34 2.79 -4.99
CA LEU A 57 6.16 2.44 -6.15
C LEU A 57 7.60 2.15 -5.74
N VAL A 58 8.19 3.01 -4.91
CA VAL A 58 9.54 2.79 -4.36
C VAL A 58 9.58 1.49 -3.54
N GLY A 59 8.58 1.26 -2.69
CA GLY A 59 8.46 0.04 -1.90
C GLY A 59 8.36 -1.23 -2.74
N ILE A 60 7.58 -1.21 -3.82
CA ILE A 60 7.47 -2.32 -4.78
C ILE A 60 8.84 -2.60 -5.41
N VAL A 61 9.50 -1.58 -5.96
CA VAL A 61 10.81 -1.73 -6.61
C VAL A 61 11.83 -2.30 -5.64
N LEU A 62 11.95 -1.72 -4.44
CA LEU A 62 12.88 -2.21 -3.42
C LEU A 62 12.54 -3.62 -2.95
N GLY A 63 11.25 -3.93 -2.79
CA GLY A 63 10.78 -5.26 -2.40
C GLY A 63 11.12 -6.34 -3.43
N LEU A 64 10.93 -6.05 -4.72
CA LEU A 64 11.28 -6.98 -5.80
C LEU A 64 12.79 -7.20 -5.89
N VAL A 65 13.59 -6.13 -5.79
CA VAL A 65 15.06 -6.20 -5.82
C VAL A 65 15.57 -7.00 -4.61
N ALA A 66 15.13 -6.66 -3.40
CA ALA A 66 15.51 -7.36 -2.19
C ALA A 66 15.06 -8.82 -2.21
N GLY A 67 13.83 -9.10 -2.67
CA GLY A 67 13.30 -10.46 -2.80
C GLY A 67 14.10 -11.32 -3.78
N PHE A 68 14.53 -10.75 -4.92
CA PHE A 68 15.40 -11.44 -5.87
C PHE A 68 16.76 -11.82 -5.25
N TYR A 69 17.43 -10.86 -4.60
CA TYR A 69 18.72 -11.12 -3.94
C TYR A 69 18.58 -12.12 -2.80
N LEU A 70 17.53 -12.02 -1.99
CA LEU A 70 17.27 -12.92 -0.88
C LEU A 70 16.98 -14.34 -1.37
N HIS A 71 16.21 -14.48 -2.45
CA HIS A 71 15.94 -15.77 -3.08
C HIS A 71 17.23 -16.43 -3.58
N GLN A 72 18.07 -15.67 -4.29
CA GLN A 72 19.36 -16.14 -4.79
C GLN A 72 20.29 -16.55 -3.65
N PHE A 73 20.35 -15.75 -2.58
CA PHE A 73 21.15 -16.04 -1.39
C PHE A 73 20.68 -17.33 -0.70
N LEU A 74 19.38 -17.52 -0.54
CA LEU A 74 18.81 -18.73 0.06
C LEU A 74 19.12 -19.98 -0.75
N ILE A 75 19.02 -19.93 -2.09
CA ILE A 75 19.36 -21.08 -2.95
C ILE A 75 20.83 -21.46 -2.77
N GLN A 76 21.74 -20.49 -2.77
CA GLN A 76 23.17 -20.74 -2.61
C GLN A 76 23.53 -21.37 -1.26
N MET A 77 22.83 -20.98 -0.19
CA MET A 77 23.07 -21.50 1.17
C MET A 77 22.46 -22.89 1.38
N ILE A 78 21.36 -23.21 0.69
CA ILE A 78 20.59 -24.43 0.94
C ILE A 78 20.94 -25.55 -0.06
N SER A 79 21.39 -25.25 -1.28
CA SER A 79 21.64 -26.29 -2.29
C SER A 79 22.89 -27.12 -1.97
N PRO A 80 22.79 -28.45 -1.76
CA PRO A 80 23.95 -29.33 -1.77
C PRO A 80 24.56 -29.33 -3.18
N ALA A 81 25.89 -29.33 -3.28
CA ALA A 81 26.66 -29.20 -4.52
C ALA A 81 26.35 -30.23 -5.63
N THR A 82 25.48 -31.22 -5.38
CA THR A 82 25.18 -32.35 -6.25
C THR A 82 23.83 -32.28 -6.98
N ILE A 83 22.95 -31.33 -6.66
CA ILE A 83 21.69 -31.14 -7.40
C ILE A 83 21.62 -29.69 -7.86
N LEU A 84 21.86 -29.46 -9.16
CA LEU A 84 21.57 -28.19 -9.82
C LEU A 84 20.05 -28.01 -9.86
N PHE A 85 19.47 -27.54 -8.76
CA PHE A 85 18.14 -26.95 -8.80
C PHE A 85 18.22 -25.78 -9.78
N TYR A 86 17.56 -25.92 -10.92
CA TYR A 86 17.29 -24.82 -11.84
C TYR A 86 15.88 -24.32 -11.52
N PRO A 87 15.68 -23.50 -10.47
CA PRO A 87 14.37 -22.96 -10.18
C PRO A 87 13.95 -22.09 -11.36
N GLN A 88 13.04 -22.62 -12.16
CA GLN A 88 12.32 -21.86 -13.18
C GLN A 88 11.39 -20.90 -12.44
N ILE A 89 11.86 -19.69 -12.18
CA ILE A 89 11.04 -18.63 -11.62
C ILE A 89 10.16 -18.10 -12.75
N GLY A 90 8.88 -18.46 -12.72
CA GLY A 90 7.89 -17.87 -13.63
C GLY A 90 7.73 -16.37 -13.37
N TRP A 91 7.43 -15.62 -14.42
CA TRP A 91 7.12 -14.18 -14.34
C TRP A 91 5.92 -13.90 -13.40
N GLU A 92 5.05 -14.88 -13.18
CA GLU A 92 3.95 -14.85 -12.22
C GLU A 92 4.38 -14.45 -10.80
N VAL A 93 5.57 -14.88 -10.35
CA VAL A 93 6.08 -14.59 -9.01
C VAL A 93 6.31 -13.10 -8.79
N TYR A 94 6.61 -12.36 -9.86
CA TYR A 94 6.79 -10.91 -9.82
C TYR A 94 5.48 -10.16 -10.08
N VAL A 95 4.65 -10.67 -11.00
CA VAL A 95 3.40 -9.99 -11.39
C VAL A 95 2.33 -10.05 -10.30
N ILE A 96 2.17 -11.19 -9.63
CA ILE A 96 1.15 -11.38 -8.59
C ILE A 96 1.28 -10.37 -7.44
N PRO A 97 2.46 -10.20 -6.78
CA PRO A 97 2.58 -9.25 -5.67
C PRO A 97 2.41 -7.80 -6.12
N VAL A 98 2.91 -7.43 -7.30
CA VAL A 98 2.72 -6.09 -7.87
C VAL A 98 1.24 -5.82 -8.09
N ALA A 99 0.53 -6.72 -8.75
CA ALA A 99 -0.90 -6.61 -8.99
C ALA A 99 -1.69 -6.56 -7.68
N ALA A 100 -1.34 -7.40 -6.70
CA ALA A 100 -1.99 -7.42 -5.40
C ALA A 100 -1.85 -6.06 -4.68
N VAL A 101 -0.63 -5.51 -4.58
CA VAL A 101 -0.40 -4.21 -3.93
C VAL A 101 -1.13 -3.08 -4.67
N SER A 102 -1.07 -3.06 -6.02
CA SER A 102 -1.79 -2.05 -6.81
C SER A 102 -3.31 -2.11 -6.63
N ILE A 103 -3.89 -3.32 -6.58
CA ILE A 103 -5.33 -3.51 -6.31
C ILE A 103 -5.68 -3.01 -4.91
N ILE A 104 -4.88 -3.38 -3.91
CA ILE A 104 -5.10 -2.98 -2.51
C ILE A 104 -5.07 -1.45 -2.39
N LEU A 105 -4.04 -0.79 -2.94
CA LEU A 105 -3.95 0.67 -2.94
C LEU A 105 -5.13 1.35 -3.65
N THR A 106 -5.58 0.79 -4.77
CA THR A 106 -6.73 1.34 -5.49
C THR A 106 -8.02 1.23 -4.66
N LEU A 107 -8.24 0.08 -4.01
CA LEU A 107 -9.39 -0.14 -3.13
C LEU A 107 -9.36 0.78 -1.90
N LEU A 108 -8.20 0.96 -1.27
CA LEU A 108 -8.06 1.90 -0.17
C LEU A 108 -8.30 3.34 -0.61
N GLY A 109 -7.84 3.74 -1.80
CA GLY A 109 -8.05 5.09 -2.31
C GLY A 109 -9.53 5.38 -2.51
N PHE A 110 -10.27 4.39 -3.02
CA PHE A 110 -11.72 4.47 -3.12
C PHE A 110 -12.39 4.54 -1.74
N PHE A 111 -11.94 3.73 -0.78
CA PHE A 111 -12.46 3.73 0.59
C PHE A 111 -12.23 5.07 1.30
N VAL A 112 -11.04 5.66 1.18
CA VAL A 112 -10.72 6.98 1.74
C VAL A 112 -11.58 8.07 1.11
N ASN A 113 -11.73 8.07 -0.22
CA ASN A 113 -12.60 9.04 -0.89
C ASN A 113 -14.05 8.94 -0.38
N TYR A 114 -14.54 7.71 -0.20
CA TYR A 114 -15.86 7.47 0.38
C TYR A 114 -15.95 7.97 1.83
N TYR A 115 -14.94 7.71 2.65
CA TYR A 115 -14.86 8.17 4.03
C TYR A 115 -14.88 9.70 4.12
N LEU A 116 -14.05 10.40 3.34
CA LEU A 116 -13.96 11.86 3.31
C LEU A 116 -15.23 12.56 2.79
N ARG A 117 -16.05 11.87 1.99
CA ARG A 117 -17.37 12.35 1.57
C ARG A 117 -18.38 12.37 2.72
N LYS A 118 -18.29 11.43 3.66
CA LYS A 118 -19.23 11.27 4.77
C LYS A 118 -18.84 12.05 6.02
N VAL A 119 -17.56 12.39 6.18
CA VAL A 119 -17.09 13.17 7.34
C VAL A 119 -17.55 14.61 7.20
N ASP A 120 -18.29 15.08 8.22
CA ASP A 120 -18.68 16.47 8.36
C ASP A 120 -17.47 17.29 8.82
N MET A 121 -16.76 17.88 7.87
CA MET A 121 -15.51 18.60 8.14
C MET A 121 -15.74 19.87 8.99
N LEU A 122 -16.98 20.33 9.14
CA LEU A 122 -17.32 21.47 10.02
C LEU A 122 -17.27 21.08 11.50
N GLU A 123 -17.55 19.81 11.82
CA GLU A 123 -17.54 19.29 13.19
C GLU A 123 -16.10 19.07 13.69
N ALA A 124 -15.19 18.66 12.79
CA ALA A 124 -13.76 18.56 13.07
C ALA A 124 -13.10 19.92 13.41
N LEU A 125 -13.71 21.04 13.01
CA LEU A 125 -13.26 22.38 13.39
C LEU A 125 -13.81 22.81 14.76
N LYS A 126 -14.95 22.28 15.19
CA LYS A 126 -15.65 22.65 16.43
C LYS A 126 -15.18 21.89 17.66
N SER A 127 -14.52 20.75 17.52
CA SER A 127 -14.13 19.88 18.66
C SER A 127 -12.99 20.42 19.55
N VAL A 128 -12.68 21.71 19.47
CA VAL A 128 -11.61 22.38 20.25
C VAL A 128 -12.16 23.53 21.11
N GLU A 129 -13.46 23.86 21.00
CA GLU A 129 -14.14 24.66 22.03
C GLU A 129 -14.73 23.77 23.13
#